data_AF-A0AAD8XC09-F1
#
_entry.id   AF-A0AAD8XC09-F1
#
_cell.length_a   1.000
_cell.length_b   1.000
_cell.length_c   1.000
_cell.angle_alpha   90.00
_cell.angle_beta   90.00
_cell.angle_gamma   90.00
#
_symmetry.space_group_name_H-M   'P 1'
#
loop_
_entity.id
_entity.type
_entity.pdbx_description
1 polymer ?
#
loop_
_entity_poly.entity_id
_entity_poly.type
_entity_poly.pdbx_seq_one_letter_code
_entity_poly.pdbx_strand_id
1 'polypeptide(L)'
;MYSTQNIARNPIRLFQLPNTLAGDAVVTMIIQTTMTWFIELFLANRDMKNGSVRPIGFIEEPSSPFMRWFMMLNLEDTRHTKSRLSVFAEHLIRIGLIFVVSFFLLWPASVGILTVIGTRGSGNDWDWYFQSKWAPEAFKGILGGLLALLTTPAMASFWLVKEGWSLKRGGTLLS
;
A
#
# COMPACT_ATOMS: atom_id res chain seq x y z
N MET A 1 -19.72 9.63 -3.14
CA MET A 1 -19.40 10.64 -2.09
C MET A 1 -19.60 12.10 -2.56
N TYR A 2 -19.58 12.41 -3.87
CA TYR A 2 -19.76 13.80 -4.38
C TYR A 2 -21.17 14.13 -4.94
N SER A 3 -22.12 13.20 -4.90
CA SER A 3 -23.46 13.43 -5.49
C SER A 3 -24.34 14.38 -4.68
N THR A 4 -23.99 14.66 -3.43
CA THR A 4 -24.77 15.50 -2.50
C THR A 4 -24.16 16.89 -2.28
N GLN A 5 -22.98 17.19 -2.84
CA GLN A 5 -22.35 18.50 -2.69
C GLN A 5 -22.73 19.45 -3.81
N ASN A 6 -23.09 20.69 -3.45
CA ASN A 6 -23.45 21.73 -4.40
C ASN A 6 -22.16 22.23 -5.09
N ILE A 7 -21.89 21.74 -6.31
CA ILE A 7 -20.65 21.96 -7.08
C ILE A 7 -20.42 23.44 -7.38
N ALA A 8 -21.50 24.23 -7.46
CA ALA A 8 -21.43 25.69 -7.61
C ALA A 8 -20.80 26.39 -6.39
N ARG A 9 -20.80 25.73 -5.22
CA ARG A 9 -20.30 26.26 -3.95
C ARG A 9 -18.97 25.63 -3.51
N ASN A 10 -18.72 24.36 -3.86
CA ASN A 10 -17.50 23.61 -3.52
C ASN A 10 -17.01 22.76 -4.71
N PRO A 11 -16.32 23.37 -5.69
CA PRO A 11 -15.78 22.63 -6.83
C PRO A 11 -14.71 21.62 -6.42
N ILE A 12 -14.53 20.57 -7.22
CA ILE A 12 -13.48 19.57 -7.02
C ILE A 12 -12.17 20.14 -7.53
N ARG A 13 -11.18 20.18 -6.65
CA ARG A 13 -9.89 20.84 -6.86
C ARG A 13 -8.74 19.84 -6.77
N LEU A 14 -7.62 20.13 -7.41
CA LEU A 14 -6.47 19.22 -7.40
C LEU A 14 -5.76 19.28 -6.05
N PHE A 15 -5.47 20.49 -5.56
CA PHE A 15 -4.67 20.69 -4.35
C PHE A 15 -5.44 21.35 -3.21
N GLN A 16 -6.32 22.32 -3.48
CA GLN A 16 -6.98 23.09 -2.43
C GLN A 16 -8.07 22.30 -1.70
N LEU A 17 -8.14 22.52 -0.38
CA LEU A 17 -9.22 22.04 0.49
C LEU A 17 -10.52 22.84 0.24
N PRO A 18 -11.71 22.28 0.53
CA PRO A 18 -11.99 21.01 1.20
C PRO A 18 -12.08 19.76 0.28
N ASN A 19 -12.17 19.94 -1.05
CA ASN A 19 -12.35 18.84 -2.00
C ASN A 19 -11.08 18.60 -2.83
N THR A 20 -10.04 18.06 -2.19
CA THR A 20 -8.72 17.83 -2.80
C THR A 20 -8.58 16.41 -3.36
N LEU A 21 -8.38 16.29 -4.68
CA LEU A 21 -8.11 14.99 -5.31
C LEU A 21 -6.72 14.45 -4.95
N ALA A 22 -5.72 15.32 -4.82
CA ALA A 22 -4.37 14.91 -4.46
C ALA A 22 -4.35 14.34 -3.04
N GLY A 23 -5.04 14.98 -2.09
CA GLY A 23 -5.15 14.48 -0.72
C GLY A 23 -5.89 13.14 -0.65
N ASP A 24 -7.01 13.02 -1.37
CA ASP A 24 -7.75 11.76 -1.43
C ASP A 24 -6.94 10.62 -2.04
N ALA A 25 -6.08 10.91 -3.03
CA ALA A 25 -5.16 9.93 -3.60
C ALA A 25 -4.19 9.39 -2.54
N VAL A 26 -3.61 10.27 -1.72
CA VAL A 26 -2.72 9.86 -0.62
C VAL A 26 -3.45 8.95 0.36
N VAL A 27 -4.65 9.34 0.80
CA VAL A 27 -5.46 8.54 1.72
C VAL A 27 -5.78 7.18 1.12
N THR A 28 -6.15 7.13 -0.16
CA THR A 28 -6.40 5.88 -0.90
C THR A 28 -5.18 4.98 -0.87
N MET A 29 -3.99 5.52 -1.15
CA MET A 29 -2.76 4.74 -1.15
C MET A 29 -2.41 4.20 0.24
N ILE A 30 -2.60 4.98 1.30
CA ILE A 30 -2.37 4.52 2.69
C ILE A 30 -3.29 3.36 3.05
N ILE A 31 -4.60 3.54 2.82
CA ILE A 31 -5.61 2.53 3.15
C ILE A 31 -5.37 1.27 2.33
N GLN A 32 -5.20 1.40 1.01
CA GLN A 32 -4.99 0.27 0.11
C GLN A 32 -3.72 -0.51 0.48
N THR A 33 -2.58 0.17 0.69
CA THR A 33 -1.31 -0.50 1.05
C THR A 33 -1.44 -1.25 2.38
N THR A 34 -2.10 -0.64 3.36
CA THR A 34 -2.34 -1.25 4.67
C THR A 34 -3.23 -2.49 4.56
N MET A 35 -4.35 -2.36 3.84
CA MET A 35 -5.28 -3.47 3.63
C MET A 35 -4.63 -4.62 2.87
N THR A 36 -3.96 -4.34 1.75
CA THR A 36 -3.26 -5.36 0.95
C THR A 36 -2.26 -6.12 1.80
N TRP A 37 -1.47 -5.43 2.64
CA TRP A 37 -0.47 -6.09 3.50
C TRP A 37 -1.09 -7.15 4.43
N PHE A 38 -2.18 -6.80 5.11
CA PHE A 38 -2.85 -7.73 6.03
C PHE A 38 -3.63 -8.83 5.31
N ILE A 39 -4.23 -8.52 4.16
CA ILE A 39 -4.91 -9.50 3.32
C ILE A 39 -3.90 -10.55 2.83
N GLU A 40 -2.78 -10.12 2.27
CA GLU A 40 -1.73 -11.04 1.79
C GLU A 40 -1.11 -11.84 2.92
N LEU A 41 -0.91 -11.25 4.10
CA LEU A 41 -0.47 -11.98 5.28
C LEU A 41 -1.43 -13.13 5.61
N PHE A 42 -2.74 -12.84 5.63
CA PHE A 42 -3.75 -13.84 5.96
C PHE A 42 -3.89 -14.91 4.88
N LEU A 43 -3.97 -14.51 3.61
CA LEU A 43 -4.12 -15.41 2.47
C LEU A 43 -2.90 -16.31 2.31
N ALA A 44 -1.69 -15.74 2.28
CA ALA A 44 -0.47 -16.52 2.14
C ALA A 44 -0.33 -17.53 3.29
N ASN A 45 -0.59 -17.12 4.53
CA ASN A 45 -0.56 -18.02 5.69
C ASN A 45 -1.59 -19.16 5.55
N ARG A 46 -2.84 -18.82 5.22
CA ARG A 46 -3.90 -19.82 5.00
C ARG A 46 -3.54 -20.81 3.89
N ASP A 47 -3.05 -20.32 2.77
CA ASP A 47 -2.74 -21.14 1.60
C ASP A 47 -1.53 -22.06 1.85
N MET A 48 -0.55 -21.60 2.61
CA MET A 48 0.57 -22.43 3.07
C MET A 48 0.13 -23.48 4.09
N LYS A 49 -0.71 -23.11 5.07
CA LYS A 49 -1.26 -24.06 6.07
C LYS A 49 -2.10 -25.16 5.44
N ASN A 50 -2.85 -24.84 4.39
CA ASN A 50 -3.67 -25.81 3.65
C ASN A 50 -2.83 -26.63 2.65
N GLY A 51 -1.53 -26.34 2.49
CA GLY A 51 -0.66 -27.00 1.53
C GLY A 51 -0.94 -26.65 0.06
N SER A 52 -1.76 -25.62 -0.19
CA SER A 52 -2.10 -25.15 -1.54
C SER A 52 -0.90 -24.50 -2.23
N VAL A 53 -0.11 -23.73 -1.46
CA VAL A 53 1.08 -23.03 -1.95
C VAL A 53 2.29 -23.44 -1.13
N ARG A 54 3.41 -23.72 -1.80
CA ARG A 54 4.68 -24.00 -1.13
C ARG A 54 5.47 -22.71 -0.90
N PRO A 55 6.05 -22.51 0.29
CA PRO A 55 6.90 -21.36 0.54
C PRO A 55 8.15 -21.40 -0.33
N ILE A 56 8.68 -20.22 -0.63
CA ILE A 56 9.83 -20.05 -1.51
C ILE A 56 11.11 -20.22 -0.68
N GLY A 57 11.58 -21.45 -0.61
CA GLY A 57 12.81 -21.80 0.11
C GLY A 57 14.08 -21.78 -0.76
N PHE A 58 14.01 -21.60 -2.07
CA PHE A 58 15.21 -21.69 -2.92
C PHE A 58 16.15 -20.49 -2.77
N ILE A 59 15.64 -19.33 -2.34
CA ILE A 59 16.42 -18.11 -2.17
C ILE A 59 17.30 -18.24 -0.92
N GLU A 60 18.56 -17.82 -1.04
CA GLU A 60 19.49 -17.75 0.10
C GLU A 60 19.07 -16.66 1.08
N GLU A 61 19.28 -16.93 2.37
CA GLU A 61 18.92 -15.98 3.41
C GLU A 61 19.85 -14.76 3.37
N PRO A 62 19.32 -13.52 3.42
CA PRO A 62 20.16 -12.35 3.35
C PRO A 62 21.11 -12.25 4.55
N SER A 63 22.39 -11.99 4.29
CA SER A 63 23.40 -11.78 5.33
C SER A 63 23.32 -10.38 5.96
N SER A 64 22.78 -9.39 5.24
CA SER A 64 22.76 -8.00 5.72
C SER A 64 21.77 -7.78 6.88
N PRO A 65 22.17 -7.09 7.97
CA PRO A 65 21.29 -6.86 9.13
C PRO A 65 19.97 -6.15 8.78
N PHE A 66 20.03 -5.19 7.86
CA PHE A 66 18.87 -4.42 7.42
C PHE A 66 17.83 -5.31 6.72
N MET A 67 18.24 -6.12 5.73
CA MET A 67 17.31 -6.98 5.00
C MET A 67 16.71 -8.06 5.90
N ARG A 68 17.49 -8.61 6.85
CA ARG A 68 16.98 -9.55 7.87
C ARG A 68 15.92 -8.92 8.76
N TRP A 69 16.15 -7.68 9.19
CA TRP A 69 15.15 -6.91 9.95
C TRP A 69 13.91 -6.63 9.10
N PHE A 70 14.09 -6.17 7.85
CA PHE A 70 12.99 -5.85 6.94
C PHE A 70 12.09 -7.07 6.72
N MET A 71 12.70 -8.23 6.43
CA MET A 71 12.04 -9.53 6.25
C MET A 71 11.51 -10.17 7.54
N MET A 72 11.58 -9.44 8.66
CA MET A 72 11.07 -9.87 9.97
C MET A 72 11.70 -11.16 10.51
N LEU A 73 12.88 -11.56 10.03
CA LEU A 73 13.55 -12.78 10.49
C LEU A 73 13.99 -12.66 11.96
N ASN A 74 14.51 -11.50 12.36
CA ASN A 74 14.93 -11.25 13.75
C ASN A 74 13.72 -11.12 14.72
N LEU A 75 12.51 -10.91 14.19
CA LEU A 75 11.31 -10.78 15.00
C LEU A 75 10.85 -12.14 15.54
N GLU A 76 11.07 -13.22 14.80
CA GLU A 76 10.76 -14.58 15.24
C GLU A 76 11.65 -15.00 16.41
N ASP A 77 12.95 -14.73 16.31
CA ASP A 77 13.93 -15.02 17.37
C ASP A 77 13.60 -14.28 18.69
N THR A 78 12.92 -13.13 18.60
CA THR A 78 12.55 -12.28 19.75
C THR A 78 11.05 -12.27 20.07
N ARG A 79 10.25 -13.11 19.40
CA ARG A 79 8.77 -13.08 19.47
C ARG A 79 8.24 -13.34 20.88
N HIS A 80 8.93 -14.17 21.66
CA HIS A 80 8.56 -14.49 23.04
C HIS A 80 8.75 -13.32 24.02
N THR A 81 9.59 -12.33 23.66
CA THR A 81 9.93 -11.20 24.53
C THR A 81 9.15 -9.93 24.19
N LYS A 82 8.62 -9.83 22.97
CA LYS A 82 7.98 -8.62 22.44
C LYS A 82 6.47 -8.56 22.72
N SER A 83 5.97 -7.38 23.07
CA SER A 83 4.53 -7.15 23.28
C SER A 83 3.77 -7.11 21.95
N ARG A 84 2.46 -7.41 21.97
CA ARG A 84 1.60 -7.37 20.76
C ARG A 84 1.63 -6.02 20.04
N LEU A 85 1.74 -4.92 20.79
CA LEU A 85 1.88 -3.57 20.26
C LEU A 85 3.19 -3.38 19.49
N SER A 86 4.30 -3.89 20.01
CA SER A 86 5.58 -3.81 19.32
C SER A 86 5.60 -4.61 18.01
N VAL A 87 4.96 -5.78 17.98
CA VAL A 87 4.79 -6.57 16.75
C VAL A 87 3.94 -5.81 15.73
N PHE A 88 2.85 -5.19 16.17
CA PHE A 88 2.01 -4.37 15.29
C PHE A 88 2.76 -3.16 14.72
N ALA A 89 3.56 -2.48 15.55
CA ALA A 89 4.42 -1.38 15.12
C ALA A 89 5.43 -1.83 14.05
N GLU A 90 6.01 -3.03 14.17
CA GLU A 90 6.92 -3.57 13.16
C GLU A 90 6.21 -3.73 11.81
N HIS A 91 4.97 -4.22 11.77
CA HIS A 91 4.18 -4.26 10.54
C HIS A 91 3.94 -2.85 9.96
N LEU A 92 3.53 -1.89 10.79
CA LEU A 92 3.28 -0.51 10.35
C LEU A 92 4.52 0.13 9.71
N ILE A 93 5.71 -0.14 10.23
CA ILE A 93 6.96 0.36 9.65
C ILE A 93 7.17 -0.18 8.23
N ARG A 94 6.93 -1.48 7.97
CA ARG A 94 7.09 -2.06 6.62
C ARG A 94 6.02 -1.55 5.66
N ILE A 95 4.77 -1.45 6.13
CA ILE A 95 3.68 -0.82 5.38
C ILE A 95 4.09 0.60 4.99
N GLY A 96 4.65 1.36 5.93
CA GLY A 96 5.19 2.71 5.69
C GLY A 96 6.29 2.72 4.62
N LEU A 97 7.25 1.80 4.68
CA LEU A 97 8.31 1.70 3.66
C LEU A 97 7.76 1.39 2.27
N ILE A 98 6.85 0.41 2.15
CA ILE A 98 6.21 0.05 0.87
C ILE A 98 5.35 1.20 0.35
N PHE A 99 4.63 1.88 1.26
CA PHE A 99 3.87 3.08 0.94
C PHE A 99 4.77 4.19 0.41
N VAL A 100 5.91 4.48 1.04
CA VAL A 100 6.83 5.52 0.57
C VAL A 100 7.31 5.23 -0.85
N VAL A 101 7.75 3.99 -1.12
CA VAL A 101 8.16 3.59 -2.48
C VAL A 101 7.01 3.76 -3.48
N SER A 102 5.82 3.28 -3.12
CA SER A 102 4.64 3.38 -3.97
C SER A 102 4.20 4.82 -4.20
N PHE A 103 4.31 5.67 -3.18
CA PHE A 103 3.99 7.09 -3.21
C PHE A 103 4.87 7.81 -4.21
N PHE A 104 6.19 7.64 -4.14
CA PHE A 104 7.11 8.27 -5.09
C PHE A 104 6.91 7.78 -6.53
N LEU A 105 6.46 6.55 -6.73
CA LEU A 105 6.21 6.00 -8.07
C LEU A 105 4.88 6.46 -8.66
N LEU A 106 3.79 6.35 -7.90
CA LEU A 106 2.43 6.48 -8.44
C LEU A 106 1.84 7.87 -8.19
N TRP A 107 2.21 8.55 -7.11
CA TRP A 107 1.59 9.83 -6.76
C TRP A 107 2.00 10.97 -7.73
N PRO A 108 3.29 11.18 -8.08
CA PRO A 108 3.68 12.20 -9.06
C PRO A 108 3.07 11.94 -10.44
N ALA A 109 3.05 10.67 -10.88
CA ALA A 109 2.42 10.28 -12.14
C ALA A 109 0.91 10.61 -12.14
N SER A 110 0.24 10.34 -11.03
CA SER A 110 -1.18 10.66 -10.84
C SER A 110 -1.44 12.16 -10.89
N VAL A 111 -0.64 12.96 -10.18
CA VAL A 111 -0.74 14.43 -10.20
C VAL A 111 -0.48 14.95 -11.62
N GLY A 112 0.54 14.44 -12.32
CA GLY A 112 0.84 14.84 -13.69
C GLY A 112 -0.28 14.52 -14.68
N ILE A 113 -0.94 13.37 -14.55
CA ILE A 113 -2.11 13.04 -15.38
C ILE A 113 -3.28 13.98 -15.06
N LEU A 114 -3.51 14.26 -13.78
CA LEU A 114 -4.58 15.15 -13.36
C LEU A 114 -4.36 16.60 -13.82
N THR A 115 -3.12 17.11 -13.86
CA THR A 115 -2.86 18.47 -14.39
C THR A 115 -3.07 18.59 -15.90
N VAL A 116 -2.99 17.48 -16.65
CA VAL A 116 -3.29 17.45 -18.10
C VAL A 116 -4.80 17.42 -18.35
N ILE A 117 -5.55 16.67 -17.54
CA ILE A 117 -7.01 16.49 -17.72
C ILE A 117 -7.79 17.66 -17.12
N GLY A 118 -7.27 18.27 -16.04
CA GLY A 118 -7.95 19.33 -15.32
C GLY A 118 -7.98 20.64 -16.10
N THR A 119 -9.06 21.40 -15.92
CA THR A 119 -9.12 22.77 -16.44
C THR A 119 -8.46 23.71 -15.43
N ARG A 120 -7.39 24.37 -15.84
CA ARG A 120 -6.72 25.37 -14.98
C ARG A 120 -7.66 26.55 -14.71
N GLY A 121 -7.71 27.00 -13.46
CA GLY A 121 -8.44 28.21 -13.08
C GLY A 121 -8.00 29.42 -13.90
N SER A 122 -8.95 30.30 -14.23
CA SER A 122 -8.67 31.56 -14.94
C SER A 122 -8.33 32.68 -13.95
N GLY A 123 -7.35 33.53 -14.28
CA GLY A 123 -6.96 34.68 -13.47
C GLY A 123 -5.91 34.35 -12.40
N ASN A 124 -6.15 34.76 -11.15
CA ASN A 124 -5.20 34.62 -10.03
C ASN A 124 -5.24 33.23 -9.36
N ASP A 125 -5.95 32.28 -9.97
CA ASP A 125 -6.14 30.94 -9.43
C ASP A 125 -5.16 29.96 -10.07
N TRP A 126 -4.44 29.22 -9.23
CA TRP A 126 -3.38 28.31 -9.63
C TRP A 126 -3.82 26.84 -9.64
N ASP A 127 -5.06 26.55 -9.25
CA ASP A 127 -5.56 25.18 -9.11
C ASP A 127 -6.22 24.64 -10.39
N TRP A 128 -6.36 23.32 -10.45
CA TRP A 128 -7.05 22.59 -11.52
C TRP A 128 -8.41 22.11 -11.06
N TYR A 129 -9.40 22.29 -11.93
CA TYR A 129 -10.81 22.00 -11.70
C TYR A 129 -11.27 20.79 -12.49
N PHE A 130 -12.15 19.98 -11.90
CA PHE A 130 -12.68 18.76 -12.51
C PHE A 130 -14.21 18.70 -12.44
N GLN A 131 -14.85 18.22 -13.52
CA GLN A 131 -16.30 17.98 -13.54
C GLN A 131 -16.65 16.65 -12.84
N SER A 132 -17.73 16.67 -12.05
CA SER A 132 -17.88 15.73 -10.91
C SER A 132 -18.45 14.35 -11.22
N LYS A 133 -18.98 14.06 -12.41
CA LYS A 133 -19.90 12.92 -12.45
C LYS A 133 -19.25 11.54 -12.35
N TRP A 134 -18.00 11.36 -12.79
CA TRP A 134 -17.30 10.05 -12.72
C TRP A 134 -15.78 10.11 -12.60
N ALA A 135 -15.15 11.23 -12.98
CA ALA A 135 -13.68 11.31 -13.05
C ALA A 135 -12.97 11.05 -11.71
N PRO A 136 -13.41 11.59 -10.55
CA PRO A 136 -12.76 11.33 -9.26
C PRO A 136 -12.83 9.87 -8.82
N GLU A 137 -13.95 9.21 -9.08
CA GLU A 137 -14.20 7.83 -8.64
C GLU A 137 -13.45 6.84 -9.54
N ALA A 138 -13.49 7.04 -10.86
CA ALA A 138 -12.70 6.28 -11.81
C ALA A 138 -11.19 6.44 -11.54
N PHE A 139 -10.73 7.67 -11.27
CA PHE A 139 -9.33 7.93 -10.92
C PHE A 139 -8.89 7.15 -9.69
N LYS A 140 -9.66 7.20 -8.59
CA LYS A 140 -9.36 6.45 -7.36
C LYS A 140 -9.38 4.94 -7.59
N GLY A 141 -10.35 4.44 -8.36
CA GLY A 141 -10.43 3.04 -8.71
C GLY A 141 -9.23 2.55 -9.52
N ILE A 142 -8.82 3.30 -10.55
CA ILE A 142 -7.64 2.99 -11.36
C ILE A 142 -6.37 3.07 -10.52
N LEU A 143 -6.19 4.12 -9.72
CA LEU A 143 -5.03 4.28 -8.84
C LEU A 143 -4.93 3.14 -7.83
N GLY A 144 -6.03 2.80 -7.16
CA GLY A 144 -6.09 1.69 -6.22
C GLY A 144 -5.82 0.35 -6.90
N GLY A 145 -6.36 0.13 -8.10
CA GLY A 145 -6.14 -1.07 -8.90
C GLY A 145 -4.68 -1.22 -9.35
N LEU A 146 -4.05 -0.17 -9.84
CA LEU A 146 -2.62 -0.16 -10.22
C LEU A 146 -1.73 -0.40 -9.01
N LEU A 147 -2.04 0.26 -7.88
CA LEU A 147 -1.32 0.06 -6.63
C LEU A 147 -1.43 -1.40 -6.16
N ALA A 148 -2.63 -1.98 -6.16
CA ALA A 148 -2.84 -3.37 -5.79
C ALA A 148 -2.10 -4.33 -6.73
N LEU A 149 -2.18 -4.11 -8.05
CA LEU A 149 -1.50 -4.94 -9.04
C LEU A 149 0.02 -4.99 -8.83
N LEU A 150 0.63 -3.89 -8.40
CA LEU A 150 2.06 -3.82 -8.11
C LEU A 150 2.41 -4.38 -6.73
N THR A 151 1.61 -4.04 -5.71
CA THR A 151 1.93 -4.35 -4.31
C THR A 151 1.57 -5.78 -3.93
N THR A 152 0.47 -6.33 -4.43
CA THR A 152 0.02 -7.70 -4.14
C THR A 152 1.08 -8.75 -4.47
N PRO A 153 1.61 -8.89 -5.70
CA PRO A 153 2.61 -9.91 -5.99
C PRO A 153 3.90 -9.70 -5.21
N ALA A 154 4.29 -8.45 -4.94
CA ALA A 154 5.47 -8.13 -4.14
C ALA A 154 5.29 -8.57 -2.68
N MET A 155 4.14 -8.26 -2.06
CA MET A 155 3.81 -8.64 -0.68
C MET A 155 3.61 -10.15 -0.54
N ALA A 156 2.96 -10.80 -1.50
CA ALA A 156 2.83 -12.26 -1.52
C ALA A 156 4.20 -12.93 -1.58
N SER A 157 5.08 -12.46 -2.48
CA SER A 157 6.46 -12.96 -2.58
C SER A 157 7.23 -12.75 -1.29
N PHE A 158 7.09 -11.57 -0.66
CA PHE A 158 7.69 -11.28 0.65
C PHE A 158 7.30 -12.34 1.70
N TRP A 159 6.00 -12.66 1.82
CA TRP A 159 5.52 -13.64 2.79
C TRP A 159 5.99 -15.06 2.47
N LEU A 160 5.94 -15.46 1.21
CA LEU A 160 6.36 -16.80 0.78
C LEU A 160 7.86 -17.05 1.00
N VAL A 161 8.70 -16.05 0.71
CA VAL A 161 10.15 -16.13 0.92
C VAL A 161 10.48 -16.15 2.41
N LYS A 162 9.83 -15.29 3.20
CA LYS A 162 9.98 -15.26 4.66
C LYS A 162 9.69 -16.63 5.27
N GLU A 163 8.57 -17.24 4.92
CA GLU A 163 8.20 -18.56 5.44
C GLU A 163 9.15 -19.66 4.96
N GLY A 164 9.67 -19.56 3.74
CA GLY A 164 10.67 -20.49 3.22
C GLY A 164 11.93 -20.50 4.08
N TRP A 165 12.36 -19.34 4.57
CA TRP A 165 13.48 -19.22 5.50
C TRP A 165 13.14 -19.69 6.91
N SER A 166 11.94 -19.38 7.41
CA SER A 166 11.50 -19.86 8.74
C SER A 166 11.49 -21.40 8.81
N LEU A 167 10.96 -22.07 7.78
CA LEU A 167 10.97 -23.53 7.69
C LEU A 167 12.38 -24.12 7.60
N LYS A 168 13.30 -23.49 6.85
CA LYS A 168 14.71 -23.94 6.78
C LYS A 168 15.41 -23.93 8.14
N ARG A 169 15.01 -23.02 9.03
CA ARG A 169 15.53 -22.92 10.40
C ARG A 169 14.86 -23.89 11.39
N GLY A 170 13.94 -24.74 10.93
CA GLY A 170 13.17 -25.64 11.78
C GLY A 170 11.95 -24.99 12.45
N GLY A 171 11.53 -23.81 11.99
CA GLY A 171 10.29 -23.16 12.44
C GLY A 171 9.03 -23.90 11.95
N THR A 172 7.91 -23.68 12.64
CA THR A 172 6.58 -24.11 12.20
C THR A 172 5.89 -23.01 11.39
N LEU A 173 5.11 -23.36 10.36
CA LEU A 173 4.30 -22.41 9.57
C LEU A 173 3.56 -21.43 10.49
N LEU A 174 3.63 -20.12 10.20
CA LEU A 174 3.09 -19.03 11.03
C LEU A 174 1.81 -19.38 11.81
N SER A 175 1.92 -19.63 13.12
CA SER A 175 0.77 -19.71 14.03
C SER A 175 0.09 -18.35 14.16
#